data_AF-A0A381QMJ0-F1
#
_entry.id   AF-A0A381QMJ0-F1
#
_cell.length_a   1.000
_cell.length_b   1.000
_cell.length_c   1.000
_cell.angle_alpha   90.00
_cell.angle_beta   90.00
_cell.angle_gamma   90.00
#
_symmetry.space_group_name_H-M   'P 1'
#
loop_
_entity.id
_entity.type
_entity.pdbx_description
1 polymer ?
#
loop_
_entity_poly.entity_id
_entity_poly.type
_entity_poly.pdbx_seq_one_letter_code
_entity_poly.pdbx_strand_id
1 'polypeptide(L)'
;MKEYLLKKLKYLQLKARWYIFLVIFVALSACGDLVKESETGACDSAIDARNYDTALSVCTSRKDKASAYMGKAGYDIVNLLKSSGTTTSAYTAPSGVTLGTDDITGASILNILQLSVAVIADDTTRAAAITSSKNNLDSASALLHPYLSDNSSPLSTDEIFLNTFALSFAMQLNQIIIYDNATTSTSMVPSGDPLACGEVSGADG
;
A
#
# COMPACT_ATOMS: atom_id res chain seq x y z
N MET A 1 -7.93 62.51 -40.91
CA MET A 1 -7.30 62.54 -39.58
C MET A 1 -7.91 61.53 -38.59
N LYS A 2 -9.25 61.42 -38.49
CA LYS A 2 -9.92 60.49 -37.55
C LYS A 2 -9.64 58.99 -37.81
N GLU A 3 -9.60 58.54 -39.06
CA GLU A 3 -9.35 57.12 -39.37
C GLU A 3 -7.93 56.63 -39.04
N TYR A 4 -6.93 57.50 -39.23
CA TYR A 4 -5.53 57.18 -38.89
C TYR A 4 -5.37 56.99 -37.37
N LEU A 5 -6.02 57.84 -36.57
CA LEU A 5 -6.02 57.72 -35.11
C LEU A 5 -6.77 56.45 -34.66
N LEU A 6 -7.88 56.11 -35.33
CA LEU A 6 -8.64 54.88 -35.02
C LEU A 6 -7.83 53.61 -35.31
N LYS A 7 -7.11 53.57 -36.45
CA LYS A 7 -6.20 52.46 -36.79
C LYS A 7 -5.05 52.35 -35.78
N LYS A 8 -4.46 53.49 -35.38
CA LYS A 8 -3.38 53.52 -34.38
C LYS A 8 -3.85 53.01 -33.02
N LEU A 9 -5.07 53.37 -32.60
CA LEU A 9 -5.68 52.90 -31.36
C LEU A 9 -5.94 51.39 -31.38
N LYS A 10 -6.52 50.85 -32.47
CA LYS A 10 -6.74 49.40 -32.62
C LYS A 10 -5.42 48.61 -32.64
N TYR A 11 -4.39 49.15 -33.28
CA TYR A 11 -3.06 48.55 -33.30
C TYR A 11 -2.40 48.55 -31.91
N LEU A 12 -2.56 49.63 -31.14
CA LEU A 12 -2.07 49.70 -29.76
C LEU A 12 -2.77 48.69 -28.84
N GLN A 13 -4.09 48.57 -28.98
CA GLN A 13 -4.92 47.60 -28.26
C GLN A 13 -4.52 46.15 -28.58
N LEU A 14 -4.24 45.85 -29.85
CA LEU A 14 -3.79 44.52 -30.28
C LEU A 14 -2.39 44.18 -29.72
N LYS A 15 -1.47 45.15 -29.73
CA LYS A 15 -0.14 44.99 -29.10
C LYS A 15 -0.25 44.77 -27.60
N ALA A 16 -1.06 45.56 -26.90
CA ALA A 16 -1.27 45.41 -25.45
C ALA A 16 -1.81 44.02 -25.10
N ARG A 17 -2.77 43.51 -25.88
CA ARG A 17 -3.28 42.13 -25.75
C ARG A 17 -2.17 41.10 -25.95
N TRP A 18 -1.37 41.24 -27.00
CA TRP A 18 -0.25 40.35 -27.26
C TRP A 18 0.79 40.33 -26.14
N TYR A 19 1.14 41.49 -25.58
CA TYR A 19 2.04 41.58 -24.43
C TYR A 19 1.45 40.92 -23.18
N ILE A 20 0.14 41.10 -22.92
CA ILE A 20 -0.53 40.43 -21.79
C ILE A 20 -0.48 38.90 -21.97
N PHE A 21 -0.77 38.38 -23.17
CA PHE A 21 -0.66 36.94 -23.44
C PHE A 21 0.77 36.44 -23.28
N LEU A 22 1.77 37.19 -23.73
CA LEU A 22 3.17 36.81 -23.61
C LEU A 22 3.63 36.82 -22.14
N VAL A 23 3.21 37.81 -21.34
CA VAL A 23 3.47 37.85 -19.90
C VAL A 23 2.78 36.70 -19.17
N ILE A 24 1.53 36.37 -19.53
CA ILE A 24 0.81 35.21 -18.98
C ILE A 24 1.53 33.92 -19.37
N PHE A 25 1.97 33.76 -20.62
CA PHE A 25 2.66 32.56 -21.08
C PHE A 25 4.03 32.40 -20.40
N VAL A 26 4.77 33.50 -20.20
CA VAL A 26 6.03 33.51 -19.46
C VAL A 26 5.82 33.25 -17.96
N ALA A 27 4.75 33.80 -17.36
CA ALA A 27 4.38 33.52 -15.97
C ALA A 27 3.90 32.07 -15.78
N LEU A 28 3.14 31.52 -16.72
CA LEU A 28 2.72 30.11 -16.72
C LEU A 28 3.90 29.17 -17.00
N SER A 29 4.87 29.54 -17.85
CA SER A 29 6.09 28.76 -18.03
C SER A 29 7.02 28.83 -16.83
N ALA A 30 7.00 29.94 -16.08
CA ALA A 30 7.69 30.06 -14.78
C ALA A 30 6.94 29.35 -13.63
N CYS A 31 5.66 29.01 -13.82
CA CYS A 31 4.90 28.10 -12.96
C CYS A 31 4.99 26.63 -13.39
N GLY A 32 5.63 26.32 -14.52
CA GLY A 32 5.83 24.96 -15.02
C GLY A 32 7.11 24.28 -14.50
N ASP A 33 7.99 24.99 -13.79
CA ASP A 33 9.34 24.50 -13.46
C ASP A 33 9.92 25.03 -12.13
N LEU A 34 9.11 25.41 -11.12
CA LEU A 34 9.65 26.02 -9.88
C LEU A 34 8.96 25.65 -8.56
N VAL A 35 8.20 24.56 -8.51
CA VAL A 35 8.14 23.82 -7.24
C VAL A 35 9.19 22.74 -7.37
N LYS A 36 10.42 23.07 -6.94
CA LYS A 36 11.28 22.02 -6.42
C LYS A 36 10.54 21.52 -5.19
N GLU A 37 9.66 20.54 -5.39
CA GLU A 37 9.00 19.83 -4.30
C GLU A 37 10.13 19.52 -3.31
N SER A 38 10.01 20.02 -2.08
CA SER A 38 10.96 19.57 -1.07
C SER A 38 10.89 18.04 -1.05
N GLU A 39 11.95 17.35 -0.61
CA GLU A 39 11.91 15.88 -0.55
C GLU A 39 10.65 15.38 0.20
N THR A 40 10.15 16.18 1.15
CA THR A 40 8.85 15.99 1.82
C THR A 40 7.65 16.20 0.88
N GLY A 41 7.57 17.31 0.14
CA GLY A 41 6.47 17.56 -0.80
C GLY A 41 6.36 16.52 -1.93
N ALA A 42 7.50 16.02 -2.42
CA ALA A 42 7.54 14.97 -3.43
C ALA A 42 7.10 13.62 -2.84
N CYS A 43 7.49 13.32 -1.60
CA CYS A 43 7.07 12.14 -0.86
C CYS A 43 5.57 12.15 -0.59
N ASP A 44 5.05 13.22 -0.01
CA ASP A 44 3.63 13.38 0.30
C ASP A 44 2.78 13.24 -0.96
N SER A 45 3.18 13.93 -2.05
CA SER A 45 2.52 13.81 -3.34
C SER A 45 2.50 12.39 -3.89
N ALA A 46 3.59 11.63 -3.73
CA ALA A 46 3.68 10.25 -4.19
C ALA A 46 2.79 9.30 -3.35
N ILE A 47 2.77 9.49 -2.01
CA ILE A 47 1.91 8.74 -1.10
C ILE A 47 0.43 9.02 -1.39
N ASP A 48 0.05 10.30 -1.52
CA ASP A 48 -1.33 10.72 -1.80
C ASP A 48 -1.82 10.23 -3.17
N ALA A 49 -0.93 10.22 -4.17
CA ALA A 49 -1.20 9.64 -5.48
C ALA A 49 -1.21 8.10 -5.47
N ARG A 50 -0.88 7.46 -4.34
CA ARG A 50 -0.72 6.00 -4.17
C ARG A 50 0.31 5.42 -5.13
N ASN A 51 1.29 6.22 -5.53
CA ASN A 51 2.43 5.80 -6.33
C ASN A 51 3.56 5.38 -5.40
N TYR A 52 3.39 4.20 -4.79
CA TYR A 52 4.27 3.75 -3.73
C TYR A 52 5.69 3.39 -4.20
N ASP A 53 5.88 3.04 -5.47
CA ASP A 53 7.22 2.85 -6.04
C ASP A 53 7.99 4.18 -6.09
N THR A 54 7.32 5.26 -6.53
CA THR A 54 7.91 6.60 -6.44
C THR A 54 8.11 7.02 -4.98
N ALA A 55 7.12 6.80 -4.10
CA ALA A 55 7.24 7.14 -2.68
C ALA A 55 8.45 6.46 -2.03
N LEU A 56 8.69 5.17 -2.27
CA LEU A 56 9.86 4.46 -1.74
C LEU A 56 11.20 5.07 -2.21
N SER A 57 11.22 5.68 -3.40
CA SER A 57 12.42 6.31 -3.97
C SER A 57 12.67 7.72 -3.46
N VAL A 58 11.62 8.51 -3.20
CA VAL A 58 11.73 9.94 -2.85
C VAL A 58 11.61 10.21 -1.35
N CYS A 59 10.88 9.37 -0.62
CA CYS A 59 10.70 9.54 0.83
C CYS A 59 12.01 9.22 1.55
N THR A 60 12.41 10.05 2.50
CA THR A 60 13.63 9.85 3.29
C THR A 60 13.34 9.37 4.71
N SER A 61 12.18 9.72 5.27
CA SER A 61 11.78 9.29 6.60
C SER A 61 11.44 7.79 6.63
N ARG A 62 11.80 7.12 7.72
CA ARG A 62 11.48 5.70 7.91
C ARG A 62 9.97 5.46 7.98
N LYS A 63 9.21 6.38 8.59
CA LYS A 63 7.75 6.33 8.68
C LYS A 63 7.11 6.33 7.29
N ASP A 64 7.55 7.21 6.40
CA ASP A 64 6.92 7.36 5.09
C ASP A 64 7.29 6.21 4.16
N LYS A 65 8.54 5.71 4.26
CA LYS A 65 8.93 4.46 3.58
C LYS A 65 8.13 3.26 4.07
N ALA A 66 7.95 3.11 5.38
CA ALA A 66 7.12 2.05 5.94
C ALA A 66 5.67 2.19 5.46
N SER A 67 5.13 3.42 5.42
CA SER A 67 3.80 3.71 4.88
C SER A 67 3.68 3.36 3.39
N ALA A 68 4.70 3.64 2.59
CA ALA A 68 4.74 3.23 1.18
C ALA A 68 4.73 1.71 1.02
N TYR A 69 5.50 0.98 1.82
CA TYR A 69 5.45 -0.48 1.84
C TYR A 69 4.07 -1.01 2.28
N MET A 70 3.45 -0.44 3.31
CA MET A 70 2.08 -0.77 3.70
C MET A 70 1.09 -0.54 2.55
N GLY A 71 1.24 0.58 1.83
CA GLY A 71 0.47 0.89 0.63
C GLY A 71 0.65 -0.15 -0.48
N LYS A 72 1.89 -0.58 -0.77
CA LYS A 72 2.15 -1.67 -1.74
C LYS A 72 1.54 -3.00 -1.31
N ALA A 73 1.41 -3.24 -0.01
CA ALA A 73 0.71 -4.40 0.52
C ALA A 73 -0.82 -4.31 0.36
N GLY A 74 -1.34 -3.15 -0.06
CA GLY A 74 -2.78 -2.88 -0.17
C GLY A 74 -3.39 -2.25 1.08
N TYR A 75 -2.58 -1.94 2.11
CA TYR A 75 -3.05 -1.23 3.30
C TYR A 75 -2.92 0.28 3.14
N ASP A 76 -4.01 0.90 2.70
CA ASP A 76 -4.15 2.35 2.66
C ASP A 76 -5.59 2.78 2.98
N ILE A 77 -5.78 4.09 3.20
CA ILE A 77 -7.08 4.62 3.61
C ILE A 77 -8.18 4.37 2.57
N VAL A 78 -7.85 4.37 1.28
CA VAL A 78 -8.83 4.14 0.21
C VAL A 78 -9.30 2.69 0.25
N ASN A 79 -8.39 1.74 0.41
CA ASN A 79 -8.71 0.33 0.50
C ASN A 79 -9.43 -0.01 1.81
N LEU A 80 -9.06 0.63 2.93
CA LEU A 80 -9.79 0.53 4.20
C LEU A 80 -11.23 1.01 4.06
N LEU A 81 -11.45 2.18 3.43
CA LEU A 81 -12.79 2.71 3.19
C LEU A 81 -13.60 1.80 2.28
N LYS A 82 -13.01 1.29 1.19
CA LYS A 82 -13.65 0.30 0.32
C LYS A 82 -14.06 -0.96 1.09
N SER A 83 -13.16 -1.47 1.94
CA SER A 83 -13.41 -2.66 2.76
C SER A 83 -14.50 -2.44 3.80
N SER A 84 -14.65 -1.23 4.34
CA SER A 84 -15.62 -0.95 5.41
C SER A 84 -17.08 -1.12 4.98
N GLY A 85 -17.37 -1.04 3.68
CA GLY A 85 -18.71 -1.20 3.12
C GLY A 85 -19.02 -2.62 2.61
N THR A 86 -18.09 -3.57 2.77
CA THR A 86 -18.21 -4.92 2.18
C THR A 86 -18.32 -5.98 3.27
N THR A 87 -19.27 -6.91 3.11
CA THR A 87 -19.34 -8.11 3.94
C THR A 87 -18.37 -9.17 3.43
N THR A 88 -17.62 -9.78 4.33
CA THR A 88 -16.69 -10.87 4.03
C THR A 88 -17.33 -12.21 4.33
N SER A 89 -17.07 -13.19 3.47
CA SER A 89 -17.48 -14.58 3.65
C SER A 89 -16.25 -15.45 3.57
N ALA A 90 -16.22 -16.53 4.35
CA ALA A 90 -15.17 -17.56 4.26
C ALA A 90 -15.06 -18.07 2.81
N TYR A 91 -13.82 -18.32 2.37
CA TYR A 91 -13.51 -18.92 1.08
C TYR A 91 -13.20 -20.41 1.25
N THR A 92 -13.85 -21.25 0.45
CA THR A 92 -13.47 -22.66 0.32
C THR A 92 -12.73 -22.84 -0.99
N ALA A 93 -11.44 -23.17 -0.90
CA ALA A 93 -10.60 -23.44 -2.05
C ALA A 93 -11.10 -24.65 -2.88
N PRO A 94 -11.15 -24.54 -4.21
CA PRO A 94 -11.30 -25.68 -5.11
C PRO A 94 -10.18 -26.71 -4.93
N SER A 95 -10.41 -27.96 -5.31
CA SER A 95 -9.34 -28.97 -5.28
C SER A 95 -8.21 -28.62 -6.27
N GLY A 96 -6.96 -28.73 -5.84
CA GLY A 96 -5.77 -28.58 -6.70
C GLY A 96 -5.21 -27.17 -6.83
N VAL A 97 -5.61 -26.23 -5.96
CA VAL A 97 -5.04 -24.88 -5.90
C VAL A 97 -4.06 -24.74 -4.73
N THR A 98 -3.06 -23.87 -4.87
CA THR A 98 -2.00 -23.65 -3.87
C THR A 98 -2.46 -22.76 -2.71
N LEU A 99 -3.60 -22.07 -2.85
CA LEU A 99 -4.23 -21.34 -1.76
C LEU A 99 -5.23 -22.24 -1.07
N GLY A 100 -5.28 -22.16 0.25
CA GLY A 100 -6.27 -22.90 1.00
C GLY A 100 -7.58 -22.19 1.27
N THR A 101 -8.37 -22.82 2.13
CA THR A 101 -9.61 -22.26 2.65
C THR A 101 -9.31 -21.20 3.70
N ASP A 102 -9.91 -20.01 3.61
CA ASP A 102 -9.80 -19.00 4.66
C ASP A 102 -11.09 -18.94 5.51
N ASP A 103 -10.94 -18.55 6.78
CA ASP A 103 -12.07 -18.22 7.64
C ASP A 103 -12.53 -16.76 7.43
N ILE A 104 -13.61 -16.35 8.11
CA ILE A 104 -14.14 -14.98 7.98
C ILE A 104 -13.09 -13.92 8.40
N THR A 105 -12.19 -14.25 9.32
CA THR A 105 -11.13 -13.34 9.79
C THR A 105 -10.05 -13.17 8.73
N GLY A 106 -9.57 -14.27 8.15
CA GLY A 106 -8.63 -14.29 7.02
C GLY A 106 -9.21 -13.57 5.80
N ALA A 107 -10.46 -13.87 5.45
CA ALA A 107 -11.20 -13.21 4.37
C ALA A 107 -11.32 -11.70 4.59
N SER A 108 -11.48 -11.25 5.84
CA SER A 108 -11.56 -9.82 6.18
C SER A 108 -10.24 -9.10 5.95
N ILE A 109 -9.11 -9.72 6.29
CA ILE A 109 -7.78 -9.15 6.06
C ILE A 109 -7.48 -9.12 4.56
N LEU A 110 -7.75 -10.22 3.85
CA LEU A 110 -7.60 -10.24 2.39
C LEU A 110 -8.46 -9.17 1.72
N ASN A 111 -9.67 -8.92 2.22
CA ASN A 111 -10.52 -7.86 1.70
C ASN A 111 -9.97 -6.45 1.97
N ILE A 112 -9.45 -6.19 3.18
CA ILE A 112 -8.76 -4.93 3.51
C ILE A 112 -7.62 -4.67 2.54
N LEU A 113 -6.80 -5.70 2.27
CA LEU A 113 -5.63 -5.61 1.41
C LEU A 113 -5.96 -5.68 -0.09
N GLN A 114 -7.25 -5.79 -0.45
CA GLN A 114 -7.73 -5.96 -1.84
C GLN A 114 -7.18 -7.23 -2.53
N LEU A 115 -7.02 -8.29 -1.74
CA LEU A 115 -6.54 -9.60 -2.14
C LEU A 115 -7.65 -10.66 -2.10
N SER A 116 -8.90 -10.30 -1.86
CA SER A 116 -10.01 -11.24 -1.80
C SER A 116 -10.33 -11.83 -3.18
N VAL A 117 -11.03 -12.96 -3.21
CA VAL A 117 -11.47 -13.63 -4.46
C VAL A 117 -12.33 -12.70 -5.34
N ALA A 118 -13.12 -11.81 -4.71
CA ALA A 118 -13.93 -10.83 -5.42
C ALA A 118 -13.09 -9.78 -6.18
N VAL A 119 -11.86 -9.52 -5.72
CA VAL A 119 -10.91 -8.60 -6.36
C VAL A 119 -9.97 -9.35 -7.31
N ILE A 120 -9.45 -10.50 -6.89
CA ILE A 120 -8.52 -11.34 -7.66
C ILE A 120 -9.09 -12.76 -7.73
N ALA A 121 -9.86 -13.03 -8.79
CA ALA A 121 -10.54 -14.32 -8.95
C ALA A 121 -9.57 -15.49 -9.22
N ASP A 122 -8.50 -15.26 -9.98
CA ASP A 122 -7.53 -16.30 -10.33
C ASP A 122 -6.65 -16.67 -9.14
N ASP A 123 -6.65 -17.94 -8.77
CA ASP A 123 -5.99 -18.43 -7.55
C ASP A 123 -4.47 -18.32 -7.62
N THR A 124 -3.85 -18.55 -8.79
CA THR A 124 -2.40 -18.42 -8.96
C THR A 124 -1.96 -16.96 -8.84
N THR A 125 -2.68 -16.05 -9.50
CA THR A 125 -2.44 -14.61 -9.42
C THR A 125 -2.67 -14.10 -8.00
N ARG A 126 -3.73 -14.57 -7.35
CA ARG A 126 -4.03 -14.21 -5.95
C ARG A 126 -2.94 -14.70 -5.00
N ALA A 127 -2.41 -15.92 -5.19
CA ALA A 127 -1.31 -16.45 -4.38
C ALA A 127 -0.04 -15.60 -4.50
N ALA A 128 0.31 -15.19 -5.73
CA ALA A 128 1.44 -14.32 -5.98
C ALA A 128 1.23 -12.92 -5.35
N ALA A 129 0.02 -12.38 -5.44
CA ALA A 129 -0.34 -11.10 -4.83
C ALA A 129 -0.30 -11.15 -3.29
N ILE A 130 -0.79 -12.23 -2.68
CA ILE A 130 -0.70 -12.46 -1.22
C ILE A 130 0.76 -12.53 -0.77
N THR A 131 1.59 -13.27 -1.50
CA THR A 131 3.03 -13.38 -1.20
C THR A 131 3.73 -12.02 -1.33
N SER A 132 3.42 -11.27 -2.40
CA SER A 132 3.97 -9.92 -2.60
C SER A 132 3.54 -8.97 -1.48
N SER A 133 2.25 -8.99 -1.11
CA SER A 133 1.70 -8.18 -0.03
C SER A 133 2.41 -8.48 1.30
N LYS A 134 2.55 -9.76 1.66
CA LYS A 134 3.31 -10.20 2.83
C LYS A 134 4.75 -9.64 2.83
N ASN A 135 5.48 -9.78 1.72
CA ASN A 135 6.86 -9.30 1.63
C ASN A 135 6.97 -7.78 1.82
N ASN A 136 5.97 -7.01 1.35
CA ASN A 136 5.93 -5.57 1.59
C ASN A 136 5.65 -5.26 3.07
N LEU A 137 4.73 -5.98 3.73
CA LEU A 137 4.48 -5.84 5.18
C LEU A 137 5.73 -6.19 6.01
N ASP A 138 6.44 -7.26 5.63
CA ASP A 138 7.71 -7.63 6.24
C ASP A 138 8.75 -6.51 6.06
N SER A 139 8.81 -5.89 4.89
CA SER A 139 9.70 -4.76 4.61
C SER A 139 9.35 -3.52 5.45
N ALA A 140 8.06 -3.23 5.64
CA ALA A 140 7.59 -2.14 6.50
C ALA A 140 8.01 -2.38 7.96
N SER A 141 7.76 -3.58 8.50
CA SER A 141 8.16 -3.92 9.86
C SER A 141 9.68 -3.93 10.04
N ALA A 142 10.44 -4.43 9.07
CA ALA A 142 11.91 -4.44 9.12
C ALA A 142 12.52 -3.03 9.24
N LEU A 143 11.88 -1.99 8.70
CA LEU A 143 12.31 -0.60 8.86
C LEU A 143 12.08 -0.05 10.27
N LEU A 144 11.06 -0.54 10.97
CA LEU A 144 10.55 0.06 12.21
C LEU A 144 10.98 -0.75 13.44
N HIS A 145 10.93 -2.07 13.35
CA HIS A 145 11.19 -3.01 14.44
C HIS A 145 12.51 -2.77 15.19
N PRO A 146 13.64 -2.42 14.53
CA PRO A 146 14.90 -2.16 15.23
C PRO A 146 14.85 -1.00 16.23
N TYR A 147 13.89 -0.08 16.07
CA TYR A 147 13.77 1.12 16.89
C TYR A 147 12.77 0.98 18.06
N LEU A 148 12.14 -0.18 18.24
CA LEU A 148 11.19 -0.43 19.35
C LEU A 148 11.86 -0.33 20.73
N SER A 149 13.12 -0.72 20.82
CA SER A 149 13.93 -0.65 22.05
C SER A 149 15.00 0.45 22.02
N ASP A 150 15.01 1.29 20.97
CA ASP A 150 15.99 2.35 20.82
C ASP A 150 15.53 3.61 21.55
N ASN A 151 16.18 3.92 22.69
CA ASN A 151 15.89 5.13 23.46
C ASN A 151 16.49 6.40 22.83
N SER A 152 17.38 6.29 21.85
CA SER A 152 18.03 7.42 21.18
C SER A 152 17.22 7.92 19.98
N SER A 153 16.52 7.01 19.30
CA SER A 153 15.62 7.33 18.19
C SER A 153 14.32 6.52 18.30
N PRO A 154 13.55 6.69 19.39
CA PRO A 154 12.36 5.89 19.62
C PRO A 154 11.35 6.05 18.49
N LEU A 155 10.56 5.01 18.27
CA LEU A 155 9.42 5.11 17.37
C LEU A 155 8.40 6.12 17.92
N SER A 156 7.88 6.94 17.02
CA SER A 156 6.65 7.69 17.26
C SER A 156 5.46 6.75 17.38
N THR A 157 4.35 7.22 17.96
CA THR A 157 3.11 6.44 18.08
C THR A 157 2.62 5.91 16.73
N ASP A 158 2.68 6.72 15.68
CA ASP A 158 2.26 6.30 14.34
C ASP A 158 3.13 5.17 13.79
N GLU A 159 4.44 5.22 14.02
CA GLU A 159 5.37 4.17 13.62
C GLU A 159 5.15 2.89 14.42
N ILE A 160 4.79 2.99 15.70
CA ILE A 160 4.39 1.82 16.50
C ILE A 160 3.15 1.17 15.88
N PHE A 161 2.12 1.95 15.54
CA PHE A 161 0.92 1.41 14.90
C PHE A 161 1.21 0.78 13.54
N LEU A 162 2.00 1.44 12.69
CA LEU A 162 2.42 0.89 11.39
C LEU A 162 3.13 -0.45 11.57
N ASN A 163 4.09 -0.53 12.49
CA ASN A 163 4.81 -1.77 12.77
C ASN A 163 3.88 -2.89 13.30
N THR A 164 2.96 -2.55 14.20
CA THR A 164 1.98 -3.52 14.72
C THR A 164 1.09 -4.07 13.61
N PHE A 165 0.51 -3.21 12.76
CA PHE A 165 -0.35 -3.65 11.67
C PHE A 165 0.42 -4.45 10.62
N ALA A 166 1.64 -4.02 10.29
CA ALA A 166 2.53 -4.74 9.39
C ALA A 166 2.75 -6.18 9.86
N LEU A 167 3.15 -6.35 11.13
CA LEU A 167 3.38 -7.67 11.73
C LEU A 167 2.09 -8.50 11.79
N SER A 168 0.98 -7.93 12.25
CA SER A 168 -0.28 -8.68 12.38
C SER A 168 -0.78 -9.16 11.02
N PHE A 169 -0.73 -8.32 9.99
CA PHE A 169 -1.18 -8.73 8.66
C PHE A 169 -0.20 -9.69 8.00
N ALA A 170 1.11 -9.49 8.14
CA ALA A 170 2.10 -10.43 7.61
C ALA A 170 1.95 -11.81 8.23
N MET A 171 1.70 -11.89 9.55
CA MET A 171 1.41 -13.15 10.24
C MET A 171 0.16 -13.81 9.67
N GLN A 172 -0.93 -13.06 9.50
CA GLN A 172 -2.18 -13.61 8.98
C GLN A 172 -2.03 -14.10 7.53
N LEU A 173 -1.32 -13.35 6.67
CA LEU A 173 -1.02 -13.80 5.31
C LEU A 173 -0.09 -15.03 5.30
N ASN A 174 0.86 -15.10 6.23
CA ASN A 174 1.71 -16.27 6.38
C ASN A 174 0.92 -17.52 6.75
N GLN A 175 -0.08 -17.40 7.63
CA GLN A 175 -0.97 -18.52 7.97
C GLN A 175 -1.74 -19.01 6.74
N ILE A 176 -2.27 -18.10 5.92
CA ILE A 176 -2.97 -18.43 4.66
C ILE A 176 -2.04 -19.14 3.67
N ILE A 177 -0.78 -18.71 3.57
CA ILE A 177 0.21 -19.33 2.68
C ILE A 177 0.59 -20.74 3.16
N ILE A 178 0.82 -20.93 4.47
CA ILE A 178 1.40 -22.16 5.03
C ILE A 178 0.33 -23.20 5.37
N TYR A 179 -0.68 -22.80 6.14
CA TYR A 179 -1.59 -23.74 6.79
C TYR A 179 -2.87 -23.97 6.01
N ASP A 180 -3.35 -22.97 5.27
CA ASP A 180 -4.55 -23.19 4.48
C ASP A 180 -4.21 -24.08 3.25
N ASN A 181 -2.99 -24.02 2.68
CA ASN A 181 -2.55 -24.92 1.60
C ASN A 181 -2.36 -26.39 2.06
N ALA A 182 -2.24 -26.61 3.37
CA ALA A 182 -2.16 -27.94 3.94
C ALA A 182 -3.54 -28.36 4.42
N THR A 183 -4.00 -29.53 3.98
CA THR A 183 -5.10 -30.26 4.62
C THR A 183 -4.92 -30.14 6.14
N THR A 184 -5.78 -29.35 6.81
CA THR A 184 -5.73 -29.14 8.26
C THR A 184 -5.42 -30.47 8.94
N SER A 185 -4.42 -30.50 9.83
CA SER A 185 -4.21 -31.67 10.68
C SER A 185 -5.55 -32.00 11.33
N THR A 186 -6.07 -33.19 11.07
CA THR A 186 -7.33 -33.68 11.67
C THR A 186 -7.22 -33.85 13.18
N SER A 187 -6.02 -33.63 13.74
CA SER A 187 -5.74 -33.63 15.17
C SER A 187 -5.12 -32.29 15.60
N MET A 188 -5.92 -31.44 16.24
CA MET A 188 -5.49 -30.24 16.97
C MET A 188 -5.81 -30.37 18.46
N VAL A 189 -5.61 -31.55 19.04
CA VAL A 189 -5.71 -31.72 20.49
C VAL A 189 -4.41 -32.37 20.97
N PRO A 190 -3.54 -31.63 21.67
CA PRO A 190 -2.46 -32.24 22.42
C PRO A 190 -3.06 -33.30 23.35
N SER A 191 -2.64 -34.55 23.18
CA SER A 191 -3.19 -35.67 23.93
C SER A 191 -2.05 -36.48 24.56
N GLY A 192 -2.16 -36.77 25.85
CA GLY A 192 -1.15 -37.52 26.61
C GLY A 192 -0.75 -36.85 27.92
N ASP A 193 -0.04 -37.59 28.76
CA ASP A 193 0.66 -37.09 29.95
C ASP A 193 2.12 -37.59 29.92
N PRO A 194 3.11 -36.73 29.60
CA PRO A 194 2.98 -35.31 29.33
C PRO A 194 2.28 -35.00 27.99
N LEU A 195 1.71 -33.81 27.88
CA LEU A 195 1.06 -33.33 26.66
C LEU A 195 2.04 -33.37 25.48
N ALA A 196 1.87 -34.35 24.60
CA ALA A 196 2.66 -34.48 23.39
C ALA A 196 1.83 -34.02 22.17
N CYS A 197 2.46 -33.25 21.29
CA CYS A 197 1.94 -33.08 19.94
C CYS A 197 2.28 -34.35 19.15
N GLY A 198 1.29 -35.00 18.58
CA GLY A 198 1.54 -36.15 17.71
C GLY A 198 2.38 -35.75 16.51
N GLU A 199 3.39 -36.56 16.18
CA GLU A 199 4.14 -36.39 14.93
C GLU A 199 3.19 -36.43 13.73
N VAL A 200 3.33 -35.46 12.84
CA VAL A 200 2.62 -35.48 11.56
C VAL A 200 3.23 -36.57 10.68
N SER A 201 2.38 -37.35 10.00
CA SER A 201 2.85 -38.37 9.06
C SER A 201 3.67 -37.72 7.95
N GLY A 202 4.97 -38.03 7.88
CA GLY A 202 5.91 -37.45 6.91
C GLY A 202 6.84 -36.36 7.46
N ALA A 203 6.88 -36.15 8.78
CA ALA A 203 7.95 -35.36 9.40
C ALA A 203 9.27 -36.15 9.38
N ASP A 204 10.10 -35.88 8.37
CA ASP A 204 11.50 -36.30 8.40
C ASP A 204 12.29 -35.27 9.23
N GLY A 205 12.62 -35.62 10.48
CA GLY A 205 13.78 -35.12 11.25
C GLY A 205 13.75 -33.69 11.80
#